data_AF-A0A2L0D6B2-F1
#
_entry.id   AF-A0A2L0D6B2-F1
#
_cell.length_a   1.000
_cell.length_b   1.000
_cell.length_c   1.000
_cell.angle_alpha   90.00
_cell.angle_beta   90.00
_cell.angle_gamma   90.00
#
_symmetry.space_group_name_H-M   'P 1'
#
loop_
_entity.id
_entity.type
_entity.pdbx_description
1 polymer ?
#
loop_
_entity_poly.entity_id
_entity_poly.type
_entity_poly.pdbx_seq_one_letter_code
_entity_poly.pdbx_strand_id
1 'polypeptide(L)'
;MDEKYGVPRDIYAKVKIIGLFVADIVFVGGSAVAALSIGTKIFPTSQWAQLLVFIILTPLMCLYLVLPANGGKKNWHSMLLFFRRRRKRYISLNYQRGVKR
;
A
#
# COMPACT_ATOMS: atom_id res chain seq x y z
N MET A 1 17.26 -18.04 42.50
CA MET A 1 16.02 -17.95 41.71
C MET A 1 16.23 -16.79 40.75
N ASP A 2 16.78 -17.06 39.57
CA ASP A 2 16.87 -16.04 38.51
C ASP A 2 15.49 -15.97 37.85
N GLU A 3 14.61 -15.14 38.40
CA GLU A 3 13.35 -14.81 37.74
C GLU A 3 13.70 -14.05 36.46
N LYS A 4 13.72 -14.78 35.35
CA LYS A 4 13.79 -14.19 34.01
C LYS A 4 12.52 -13.38 33.82
N TYR A 5 12.55 -12.12 34.25
CA TYR A 5 11.47 -11.16 34.05
C TYR A 5 11.22 -11.06 32.54
N GLY A 6 10.21 -11.79 32.07
CA GLY A 6 9.79 -11.74 30.69
C GLY A 6 9.27 -10.34 30.42
N VAL A 7 9.73 -9.73 29.33
CA VAL A 7 9.26 -8.40 28.95
C VAL A 7 7.73 -8.44 28.81
N PRO A 8 6.97 -7.59 29.54
CA PRO A 8 5.52 -7.52 29.43
C PRO A 8 5.04 -7.40 27.98
N ARG A 9 3.96 -8.10 27.65
CA ARG A 9 3.35 -8.12 26.30
C ARG A 9 3.06 -6.72 25.75
N ASP A 10 2.74 -5.77 26.62
CA ASP A 10 2.45 -4.38 26.25
C ASP A 10 3.67 -3.63 25.69
N ILE A 11 4.87 -3.96 26.19
CA ILE A 11 6.12 -3.39 25.66
C ILE A 11 6.38 -3.92 24.25
N TYR A 12 6.19 -5.23 24.02
CA TYR A 12 6.30 -5.81 22.67
C TYR A 12 5.29 -5.21 21.69
N ALA A 13 4.05 -4.97 22.12
CA ALA A 13 3.03 -4.36 21.28
C ALA A 13 3.41 -2.94 20.85
N LYS A 14 3.95 -2.12 21.76
CA LYS A 14 4.43 -0.76 21.44
C LYS A 14 5.57 -0.80 20.42
N VAL A 15 6.58 -1.66 20.63
CA VAL A 15 7.70 -1.83 19.69
C VAL A 15 7.20 -2.26 18.31
N LYS A 16 6.22 -3.18 18.25
CA LYS A 16 5.63 -3.64 16.98
C LYS A 16 4.92 -2.51 16.23
N ILE A 17 4.18 -1.67 16.93
CA ILE A 17 3.48 -0.51 16.34
C ILE A 17 4.51 0.47 15.77
N ILE A 18 5.56 0.80 16.54
CA ILE A 18 6.64 1.67 16.07
C ILE A 18 7.32 1.07 14.83
N GLY A 19 7.63 -0.22 14.86
CA GLY A 19 8.22 -0.92 13.71
C GLY A 19 7.35 -0.87 12.46
N LEU A 20 6.03 -0.95 12.60
CA LEU A 20 5.09 -0.79 11.48
C LEU A 20 5.13 0.62 10.90
N PHE A 21 5.17 1.66 11.75
CA PHE A 21 5.31 3.04 11.30
C PHE A 21 6.66 3.30 10.61
N VAL A 22 7.75 2.77 11.15
CA VAL A 22 9.08 2.90 10.53
C VAL A 22 9.11 2.21 9.17
N ALA A 23 8.56 1.01 9.05
CA ALA A 23 8.48 0.30 7.78
C ALA A 23 7.69 1.09 6.72
N ASP A 24 6.61 1.76 7.14
CA ASP A 24 5.80 2.62 6.27
C ASP A 24 6.57 3.86 5.79
N ILE A 25 7.28 4.52 6.68
CA ILE A 25 8.13 5.68 6.34
C ILE A 25 9.23 5.25 5.37
N VAL A 26 9.90 4.13 5.64
CA VAL A 26 10.93 3.58 4.76
C VAL A 26 10.35 3.19 3.40
N PHE A 27 9.15 2.64 3.35
CA PHE A 27 8.49 2.31 2.09
C PHE A 27 8.19 3.56 1.25
N VAL A 28 7.60 4.59 1.86
CA VAL A 28 7.29 5.84 1.15
C VAL A 28 8.57 6.58 0.75
N GLY A 29 9.53 6.75 1.66
CA GLY A 29 10.82 7.39 1.37
C GLY A 29 11.63 6.62 0.33
N GLY A 30 11.70 5.30 0.47
CA GLY A 30 12.37 4.42 -0.49
C GLY A 30 11.76 4.49 -1.89
N SER A 31 10.43 4.65 -1.99
CA SER A 31 9.77 4.83 -3.29
C SER A 31 10.17 6.12 -4.00
N ALA A 32 10.40 7.21 -3.26
CA ALA A 32 10.88 8.48 -3.84
C ALA A 32 12.31 8.35 -4.37
N VAL A 33 13.20 7.73 -3.60
CA VAL A 33 14.59 7.46 -4.01
C VAL A 33 14.64 6.53 -5.23
N ALA A 34 13.79 5.50 -5.25
CA ALA A 34 13.66 4.61 -6.38
C ALA A 34 13.11 5.32 -7.62
N ALA A 35 12.09 6.19 -7.46
CA ALA A 35 11.53 6.97 -8.56
C ALA A 35 12.56 7.90 -9.20
N LEU A 36 13.43 8.53 -8.42
CA LEU A 36 14.54 9.34 -8.95
C LEU A 36 15.58 8.48 -9.69
N SER A 37 15.99 7.38 -9.09
CA SER A 37 17.02 6.49 -9.63
C SER A 37 16.60 5.76 -10.91
N ILE A 38 15.30 5.46 -11.03
CA ILE A 38 14.72 4.74 -12.17
C ILE A 38 14.20 5.74 -13.21
N GLY A 39 13.55 6.83 -12.79
CA GLY A 39 12.95 7.82 -13.69
C GLY A 39 13.98 8.41 -14.64
N THR A 40 15.18 8.73 -14.15
CA THR A 40 16.29 9.26 -14.96
C THR A 40 16.82 8.27 -16.02
N LYS A 41 16.54 6.97 -15.87
CA LYS A 41 16.91 5.93 -16.84
C LYS A 41 15.80 5.65 -17.86
N ILE A 42 14.54 5.84 -17.47
CA ILE A 42 13.37 5.54 -18.30
C ILE A 42 13.00 6.74 -19.19
N PHE A 43 13.03 7.96 -18.63
CA PHE A 43 12.56 9.14 -19.34
C PHE A 43 13.74 9.86 -20.02
N PRO A 44 13.64 10.16 -21.33
CA PRO A 44 14.64 11.00 -22.01
C PRO A 44 14.59 12.44 -21.48
N THR A 45 15.70 13.16 -21.60
CA THR A 45 15.83 14.55 -21.10
C THR A 45 14.83 15.52 -21.73
N SER A 46 14.33 15.22 -22.92
CA SER A 46 13.27 16.00 -23.58
C SER A 46 11.91 15.93 -22.86
N GLN A 47 11.65 14.88 -22.08
CA GLN A 47 10.40 14.64 -21.37
C GLN A 47 10.50 14.96 -19.87
N TRP A 48 11.24 16.02 -19.52
CA TRP A 48 11.50 16.41 -18.13
C TRP A 48 10.22 16.65 -17.31
N ALA A 49 9.15 17.16 -17.92
CA ALA A 49 7.87 17.36 -17.24
C ALA A 49 7.24 16.02 -16.81
N GLN A 50 7.30 14.98 -17.66
CA GLN A 50 6.78 13.66 -17.34
C GLN A 50 7.62 12.97 -16.26
N LEU A 51 8.94 13.19 -16.28
CA LEU A 51 9.85 12.73 -15.22
C LEU A 51 9.48 13.35 -13.87
N LEU A 52 9.25 14.66 -13.80
CA LEU A 52 8.84 15.33 -12.56
C LEU A 52 7.49 14.80 -12.05
N VAL A 53 6.52 14.63 -12.94
CA VAL A 53 5.22 14.04 -12.57
C VAL A 53 5.44 12.64 -12.01
N PHE A 54 6.24 11.79 -12.66
CA PHE A 54 6.53 10.44 -12.18
C PHE A 54 7.16 10.43 -10.78
N ILE A 55 8.16 11.30 -10.55
CA ILE A 55 8.85 11.41 -9.25
C ILE A 55 7.90 11.83 -8.13
N ILE A 56 6.93 12.70 -8.40
CA ILE A 56 5.97 13.17 -7.40
C ILE A 56 4.83 12.17 -7.20
N LEU A 57 4.30 11.62 -8.29
CA LEU A 57 3.13 10.74 -8.26
C LEU A 57 3.45 9.41 -7.57
N THR A 58 4.66 8.88 -7.77
CA THR A 58 5.08 7.59 -7.20
C THR A 58 5.00 7.56 -5.67
N PRO A 59 5.66 8.46 -4.92
CA PRO A 59 5.56 8.49 -3.46
C PRO A 59 4.15 8.86 -2.98
N LEU A 60 3.39 9.70 -3.71
CA LEU A 60 1.99 9.98 -3.37
C LEU A 60 1.11 8.73 -3.44
N MET A 61 1.31 7.89 -4.47
CA MET A 61 0.62 6.61 -4.58
C MET A 61 1.04 5.63 -3.48
N CYS A 62 2.33 5.56 -3.16
CA CYS A 62 2.82 4.75 -2.04
C CYS A 62 2.26 5.22 -0.69
N LEU A 63 2.19 6.53 -0.46
CA LEU A 63 1.55 7.13 0.71
C LEU A 63 0.08 6.70 0.78
N TYR A 64 -0.66 6.85 -0.32
CA TYR A 64 -2.05 6.42 -0.41
C TYR A 64 -2.24 4.94 -0.05
N LEU A 65 -1.37 4.05 -0.52
CA LEU A 65 -1.45 2.61 -0.23
C LEU A 65 -1.27 2.27 1.26
N VAL A 66 -0.49 3.07 1.97
CA VAL A 66 -0.18 2.91 3.39
C VAL A 66 -1.24 3.53 4.29
N LEU A 67 -1.95 4.57 3.82
CA LEU A 67 -3.00 5.22 4.60
C LEU A 67 -4.09 4.21 5.06
N PRO A 68 -4.65 4.41 6.27
CA PRO A 68 -5.70 3.56 6.78
C PRO A 68 -6.98 3.75 5.94
N ALA A 69 -7.54 2.64 5.49
CA ALA A 69 -8.87 2.59 4.92
C ALA A 69 -9.93 2.60 6.03
N ASN A 70 -11.18 2.92 5.68
CA ASN A 70 -12.34 2.97 6.59
C ASN A 70 -12.62 1.68 7.41
N GLY A 71 -11.90 0.57 7.12
CA GLY A 71 -11.98 -0.70 7.86
C GLY A 71 -10.79 -0.98 8.78
N GLY A 72 -9.97 0.01 9.13
CA GLY A 72 -8.83 -0.14 10.06
C GLY A 72 -7.61 -0.87 9.48
N LYS A 73 -7.64 -1.24 8.20
CA LYS A 73 -6.51 -1.81 7.45
C LYS A 73 -6.00 -0.82 6.42
N LYS A 74 -4.76 -0.96 5.97
CA LYS A 74 -4.15 -0.11 4.93
C LYS A 74 -4.86 -0.28 3.57
N ASN A 75 -4.88 0.75 2.74
CA ASN A 75 -5.55 0.74 1.44
C ASN A 75 -5.12 -0.40 0.50
N TRP A 76 -3.86 -0.85 0.57
CA TRP A 76 -3.40 -1.99 -0.24
C TRP A 76 -4.17 -3.29 0.04
N HIS A 77 -4.65 -3.50 1.28
CA HIS A 77 -5.48 -4.67 1.60
C HIS A 77 -6.80 -4.63 0.85
N SER A 78 -7.42 -3.44 0.73
CA SER A 78 -8.66 -3.25 0.01
C SER A 78 -8.48 -3.54 -1.49
N MET A 79 -7.37 -3.08 -2.07
CA MET A 79 -7.00 -3.41 -3.45
C MET A 79 -6.82 -4.92 -3.64
N LEU A 80 -6.09 -5.59 -2.74
CA LEU A 80 -5.89 -7.04 -2.82
C LEU A 80 -7.23 -7.79 -2.73
N LEU A 81 -8.12 -7.38 -1.83
CA LEU A 81 -9.46 -7.96 -1.71
C LEU A 81 -10.30 -7.74 -2.97
N PHE A 82 -10.21 -6.57 -3.61
CA PHE A 82 -10.87 -6.28 -4.87
C PHE A 82 -10.43 -7.25 -5.97
N PHE A 83 -9.12 -7.41 -6.17
CA PHE A 83 -8.59 -8.35 -7.18
C PHE A 83 -8.89 -9.81 -6.83
N ARG A 84 -8.79 -10.20 -5.55
CA ARG A 84 -9.09 -11.57 -5.10
C ARG A 84 -10.56 -11.94 -5.29
N ARG A 85 -11.48 -11.01 -5.05
CA ARG A 85 -12.92 -11.22 -5.27
C ARG A 85 -13.24 -11.36 -6.76
N ARG A 86 -12.65 -10.52 -7.63
CA ARG A 86 -12.85 -10.61 -9.08
C ARG A 86 -12.38 -11.93 -9.69
N ARG A 87 -11.24 -12.47 -9.23
CA ARG A 87 -10.73 -13.77 -9.75
C ARG A 87 -11.57 -14.99 -9.38
N LYS A 88 -12.49 -14.89 -8.42
CA LYS A 88 -13.33 -16.01 -7.96
C LYS A 88 -14.82 -15.83 -8.24
N ARG A 89 -15.23 -14.74 -8.90
CA ARG A 89 -16.63 -14.44 -9.14
C ARG A 89 -16.82 -14.02 -10.59
N TYR A 90 -17.22 -14.97 -11.43
CA TYR A 90 -17.72 -14.67 -12.77
C TYR A 90 -19.05 -13.94 -12.62
N ILE A 91 -19.09 -12.66 -12.97
CA ILE A 91 -20.34 -11.92 -13.10
C ILE A 91 -20.86 -12.30 -14.49
N SER A 92 -21.98 -13.02 -14.56
CA SER A 92 -22.62 -13.27 -15.84
C SER A 92 -22.98 -11.93 -16.47
N LEU A 93 -22.52 -11.68 -17.69
CA LEU A 93 -22.86 -10.47 -18.47
C LEU A 93 -24.37 -10.38 -18.75
N ASN A 94 -25.09 -11.50 -18.58
CA ASN A 94 -26.52 -11.60 -18.78
C ASN A 94 -27.25 -11.59 -17.43
N TYR A 95 -27.17 -10.48 -16.69
CA TYR A 95 -28.04 -10.26 -15.53
C TYR A 95 -29.43 -9.90 -16.04
N GLN A 96 -30.23 -10.91 -16.38
CA GLN A 96 -31.66 -10.74 -16.52
C GLN A 96 -32.23 -10.54 -15.12
N ARG A 97 -32.40 -9.26 -14.74
CA ARG A 97 -33.16 -8.87 -13.56
C ARG A 97 -34.56 -9.42 -13.78
N GLY A 98 -34.87 -10.53 -13.10
CA GLY A 98 -36.13 -11.25 -13.28
C GLY A 98 -37.29 -10.28 -13.30
N VAL A 99 -37.90 -10.12 -14.47
CA VAL A 99 -39.17 -9.43 -14.62
C VAL A 99 -40.16 -10.27 -13.85
N LYS A 100 -40.51 -9.84 -12.64
CA LYS A 100 -41.69 -10.34 -11.94
C LYS A 100 -42.90 -9.96 -12.80
N ARG A 101 -43.44 -10.93 -13.53
CA ARG A 101 -44.85 -10.91 -13.93
C ARG A 101 -45.67 -11.38 -12.74
#